data_AF-A0A8K0NCR0-F1
#
_entry.id   AF-A0A8K0NCR0-F1
#
_cell.length_a   1.000
_cell.length_b   1.000
_cell.length_c   1.000
_cell.angle_alpha   90.00
_cell.angle_beta   90.00
_cell.angle_gamma   90.00
#
_symmetry.space_group_name_H-M   'P 1'
#
loop_
_entity.id
_entity.type
_entity.pdbx_description
1 polymer ?
#
loop_
_entity_poly.entity_id
_entity_poly.type
_entity_poly.pdbx_seq_one_letter_code
_entity_poly.pdbx_strand_id
1 'polypeptide(L)' 'SRALHATGVKRMGGHGHDEAYYLHAKHMYNLDRMKHQKLKIPLAVLSAFSIGVAVPVIAVIFQQKKTASG' A
#
# COMPACT_ATOMS: atom_id res chain seq x y z
N SER A 1 -49.43 -1.85 -24.76
CA SER A 1 -49.49 -0.61 -23.96
C SER A 1 -48.89 -0.84 -22.58
N ARG A 2 -48.17 0.17 -22.08
CA ARG A 2 -47.46 0.29 -20.78
C ARG A 2 -45.96 -0.02 -20.81
N ALA A 3 -45.23 0.88 -21.46
CA ALA A 3 -43.87 1.21 -21.06
C ALA A 3 -43.97 1.96 -19.71
N LEU A 4 -43.47 1.35 -18.63
CA LEU A 4 -43.29 2.06 -17.36
C LEU A 4 -41.97 2.82 -17.43
N HIS A 5 -42.08 4.03 -17.95
CA HIS A 5 -41.07 5.08 -17.85
C HIS A 5 -40.97 5.47 -16.38
N ALA A 6 -40.03 4.86 -15.65
CA ALA A 6 -39.72 5.27 -14.29
C ALA A 6 -38.81 6.50 -14.37
N THR A 7 -39.41 7.69 -14.38
CA THR A 7 -38.71 8.96 -14.08
C THR A 7 -38.39 9.00 -12.59
N GLY A 8 -37.43 8.17 -12.19
CA GLY A 8 -36.75 8.30 -10.91
C GLY A 8 -35.46 9.06 -11.17
N VAL A 9 -35.49 10.39 -11.08
CA VAL A 9 -34.28 11.18 -10.85
C VAL A 9 -33.53 10.46 -9.73
N LYS A 10 -32.37 9.88 -10.06
CA LYS A 10 -31.48 9.32 -9.06
C LYS A 10 -31.17 10.48 -8.12
N ARG A 11 -31.80 10.49 -6.94
CA ARG A 11 -31.45 11.40 -5.86
C ARG A 11 -29.97 11.17 -5.62
N MET A 12 -29.15 12.12 -6.08
CA MET A 12 -27.77 12.21 -5.63
C MET A 12 -27.88 12.39 -4.12
N GLY A 13 -27.53 11.30 -3.40
CA GLY A 13 -27.57 11.23 -1.95
C GLY A 13 -26.84 12.43 -1.37
N GLY A 14 -27.50 13.08 -0.42
CA GLY A 14 -27.02 14.29 0.21
C GLY A 14 -25.84 14.07 1.15
N HIS A 15 -25.16 15.18 1.37
CA HIS A 15 -24.48 15.60 2.61
C HIS A 15 -23.84 14.50 3.47
N GLY A 16 -22.55 14.27 3.20
CA GLY A 16 -21.60 13.63 4.10
C GLY A 16 -20.24 14.32 3.95
N HIS A 17 -20.10 15.53 4.46
CA HIS A 17 -18.79 16.19 4.59
C HIS A 17 -18.01 15.60 5.77
N ASP A 18 -17.66 14.33 5.64
CA ASP A 18 -16.51 13.71 6.31
C ASP A 18 -15.72 12.96 5.23
N GLU A 19 -15.46 13.65 4.13
CA GLU A 19 -14.63 13.10 3.07
C GLU A 19 -13.21 12.89 3.59
N ALA A 20 -12.75 11.64 3.53
CA ALA A 20 -11.48 11.23 4.11
C ALA A 20 -10.37 12.18 3.64
N TYR A 21 -9.60 12.73 4.58
CA TYR A 21 -8.56 13.74 4.35
C TYR A 21 -7.60 13.42 3.17
N TYR A 22 -7.47 12.15 2.81
CA TYR A 22 -6.67 11.67 1.69
C TYR A 22 -7.29 11.85 0.29
N LEU A 23 -8.60 12.08 0.15
CA LEU A 23 -9.26 12.19 -1.16
C LEU A 23 -8.98 13.52 -1.86
N HIS A 24 -8.91 14.63 -1.09
CA HIS A 24 -8.69 15.98 -1.60
C HIS A 24 -7.38 16.61 -1.09
N ALA A 25 -6.41 15.80 -0.69
CA ALA A 25 -5.14 16.30 -0.17
C ALA A 25 -4.34 17.02 -1.27
N LYS A 26 -3.80 18.21 -0.95
CA LYS A 26 -2.93 18.99 -1.86
C LYS A 26 -1.66 18.21 -2.27
N HIS A 27 -1.19 17.32 -1.40
CA HIS A 27 -0.02 16.47 -1.63
C HIS A 27 -0.43 15.01 -1.52
N MET A 28 -0.01 14.20 -2.48
CA MET A 28 -0.36 12.78 -2.58
C MET A 28 0.06 11.97 -1.35
N TYR A 29 1.18 12.34 -0.72
CA TYR A 29 1.63 11.73 0.53
C TYR A 29 1.67 12.78 1.64
N ASN A 30 1.02 12.47 2.76
CA ASN A 30 1.20 13.24 4.00
C ASN A 30 2.15 12.49 4.94
N LEU A 31 3.45 12.55 4.62
CA LEU A 31 4.49 11.91 5.42
C LEU A 31 4.68 12.59 6.77
N ASP A 32 4.52 13.91 6.85
CA ASP A 32 4.75 14.69 8.07
C ASP A 32 3.70 14.43 9.17
N ARG A 33 2.48 14.03 8.80
CA ARG A 33 1.47 13.57 9.77
C ARG A 33 1.67 12.13 10.24
N MET A 34 2.65 11.40 9.72
CA MET A 34 2.88 10.02 10.13
C MET A 34 3.46 9.95 11.55
N LYS A 35 2.69 9.36 12.48
CA LYS A 35 3.16 9.13 13.86
C LYS A 35 4.42 8.24 13.84
N HIS A 36 5.47 8.71 14.53
CA HIS A 36 6.79 8.08 14.61
C HIS A 36 7.49 7.91 13.24
N GLN A 37 7.29 8.85 12.30
CA GLN A 37 7.94 8.84 10.98
C GLN A 37 9.46 8.62 11.04
N LYS A 38 10.15 9.33 11.94
CA LYS A 38 11.60 9.21 12.14
C LYS A 38 12.06 7.81 12.55
N LEU A 39 11.17 6.98 13.09
CA LEU A 39 11.46 5.58 13.42
C LEU A 39 11.02 4.64 12.29
N LYS A 40 9.83 4.86 11.72
CA LYS A 40 9.24 3.99 10.71
C LYS A 40 10.01 4.00 9.39
N ILE A 41 10.47 5.16 8.93
CA ILE A 41 11.22 5.26 7.68
C ILE A 41 12.55 4.49 7.74
N PRO A 42 13.45 4.72 8.72
CA PRO A 42 14.70 3.97 8.78
C PRO A 42 14.46 2.48 9.04
N LEU A 43 13.45 2.11 9.84
CA LEU A 43 13.10 0.70 10.03
C LEU A 43 12.67 0.04 8.71
N ALA A 44 11.81 0.70 7.93
CA ALA A 44 11.37 0.20 6.63
C ALA A 44 12.54 0.05 5.65
N VAL A 45 13.44 1.04 5.60
CA VAL A 45 14.65 0.97 4.76
C VAL A 45 15.55 -0.18 5.20
N LEU A 46 15.80 -0.33 6.49
CA LEU A 46 16.64 -1.40 7.03
C LEU A 46 16.04 -2.78 6.72
N SER A 47 14.73 -2.95 6.87
CA SER A 47 14.05 -4.21 6.56
C SER A 47 14.15 -4.55 5.07
N ALA A 48 13.87 -3.58 4.18
CA ALA A 48 13.96 -3.81 2.74
C ALA A 48 15.39 -4.15 2.31
N PHE A 49 16.38 -3.41 2.83
CA PHE A 49 17.80 -3.69 2.58
C PHE A 49 18.20 -5.09 3.07
N SER A 50 17.80 -5.45 4.29
CA SER A 50 18.11 -6.76 4.88
C SER A 50 17.57 -7.91 4.02
N ILE A 51 16.35 -7.80 3.52
CA ILE A 51 15.77 -8.80 2.60
C ILE A 51 16.56 -8.85 1.30
N GLY A 52 16.89 -7.69 0.71
CA GLY A 52 17.67 -7.59 -0.52
C GLY A 52 19.03 -8.28 -0.45
N VAL A 53 19.69 -8.25 0.71
CA VAL A 53 20.98 -8.93 0.93
C VAL A 53 20.81 -10.39 1.37
N ALA A 54 19.84 -10.69 2.24
CA ALA A 54 19.67 -12.02 2.81
C ALA A 54 19.28 -13.07 1.76
N VAL A 55 18.37 -12.72 0.83
CA VAL A 55 17.89 -13.64 -0.21
C VAL A 55 19.03 -14.20 -1.07
N PRO A 56 19.88 -13.39 -1.72
CA PRO A 56 20.98 -13.93 -2.54
C PRO A 56 22.02 -14.70 -1.72
N VAL A 57 22.32 -14.30 -0.47
CA VAL A 57 23.25 -15.04 0.40
C VAL A 57 22.71 -16.44 0.71
N ILE A 58 21.44 -16.54 1.08
CA ILE A 58 20.78 -17.83 1.35
C ILE A 58 20.75 -18.68 0.08
N ALA A 59 20.48 -18.08 -1.08
CA ALA A 59 20.49 -18.80 -2.36
C ALA A 59 21.86 -19.41 -2.66
N VAL A 60 22.95 -18.66 -2.46
CA VAL A 60 24.32 -19.17 -2.64
C VAL A 60 24.62 -20.30 -1.66
N ILE A 61 24.29 -20.15 -0.38
CA ILE A 61 24.48 -21.20 0.63
C ILE A 61 23.73 -22.47 0.23
N PHE A 62 22.48 -22.33 -0.23
CA PHE A 62 21.67 -23.45 -0.67
C PHE A 62 22.28 -24.15 -1.90
N GLN A 63 22.78 -23.37 -2.86
CA GLN A 63 23.42 -23.91 -4.06
C GLN A 63 24.72 -24.65 -3.73
N GLN A 64 25.57 -24.09 -2.88
CA GLN A 64 26.81 -24.73 -2.43
C GLN A 64 26.54 -26.04 -1.70
N LYS A 65 25.51 -26.09 -0.84
CA LYS A 65 25.10 -27.34 -0.16
C LYS A 65 24.71 -28.43 -1.14
N LYS A 66 23.99 -28.09 -2.23
CA LYS A 66 23.63 -29.05 -3.29
C LYS A 66 24.86 -29.56 -4.06
N THR A 67 25.82 -28.68 -4.33
CA THR A 67 27.06 -29.05 -5.04
C THR A 67 28.00 -29.88 -4.18
N ALA A 68 28.07 -29.62 -2.87
CA ALA A 68 28.93 -30.36 -1.94
C ALA A 68 28.38 -31.75 -1.56
N SER A 69 27.10 -32.01 -1.82
CA SER A 69 26.45 -33.31 -1.57
C SER A 69 26.51 -34.29 -2.75
N GLY A 70 27.17 -33.92 -3.85
CA GLY A 70 27.50 -34.83 -4.97
C GLY A 70 28.86 -35.47 -4.77
#